data_AF-A0A2R2J1Q8-F1
#
_entry.id   AF-A0A2R2J1Q8-F1
#
_cell.length_a   1.000
_cell.length_b   1.000
_cell.length_c   1.000
_cell.angle_alpha   90.00
_cell.angle_beta   90.00
_cell.angle_gamma   90.00
#
_symmetry.space_group_name_H-M   'P 1'
#
loop_
_entity.id
_entity.type
_entity.pdbx_description
1 polymer ?
#
loop_
_entity_poly.entity_id
_entity_poly.type
_entity_poly.pdbx_seq_one_letter_code
_entity_poly.pdbx_strand_id
1 'polypeptide(L)'
;MYDWNALWHEREAYRTGYDIHHGDANMLAEPLKAKLIHAAETPDQVAVYEDAHRYILAGHADGLQLLEVFKHGLFDITLRFVGEDEGQDAAVPYIELHVDNLATEEQAVWRGEAQLDEEGRVWIGKRTLDEDVLPAMPFDELSFTDQAVFRDELARVWHEDLPQLRPLIEAWFRHDELAAPQDEPAHYGDQERVMQICDRYAEIVRREQAALSRLFSDDELRLMAGVIGSVHFDSAASCRGVWLAVEARIIEDELDQQFQLDGEALLAKMKGLSYAQEVALIEALSPLKS
;
A
#
# COMPACT_ATOMS: atom_id res chain seq x y z
N MET A 1 -0.38 -3.99 -9.35
CA MET A 1 -0.30 -5.23 -10.17
C MET A 1 0.24 -6.31 -9.26
N TYR A 2 -0.39 -7.49 -9.18
CA TYR A 2 0.04 -8.58 -8.28
C TYR A 2 1.34 -9.22 -8.77
N ASP A 3 2.21 -9.64 -7.84
CA ASP A 3 3.37 -10.49 -8.15
C ASP A 3 2.90 -11.94 -8.24
N TRP A 4 2.58 -12.37 -9.47
CA TRP A 4 2.07 -13.71 -9.73
C TRP A 4 3.07 -14.81 -9.42
N ASN A 5 4.37 -14.54 -9.57
CA ASN A 5 5.41 -15.51 -9.26
C ASN A 5 5.57 -15.67 -7.74
N ALA A 6 5.49 -14.58 -6.97
CA ALA A 6 5.46 -14.66 -5.51
C ALA A 6 4.26 -15.49 -5.02
N LEU A 7 3.04 -15.19 -5.51
CA LEU A 7 1.82 -15.94 -5.18
C LEU A 7 1.93 -17.43 -5.55
N TRP A 8 2.57 -17.74 -6.67
CA TRP A 8 2.84 -19.11 -7.09
C TRP A 8 3.72 -19.83 -6.07
N HIS A 9 4.81 -19.20 -5.62
CA HIS A 9 5.76 -19.79 -4.68
C HIS A 9 5.18 -19.94 -3.27
N GLU A 10 4.46 -18.96 -2.76
CA GLU A 10 3.86 -18.99 -1.42
C GLU A 10 2.81 -20.10 -1.26
N ARG A 11 2.13 -20.48 -2.35
CA ARG A 11 1.00 -21.43 -2.33
C ARG A 11 1.33 -22.78 -2.95
N GLU A 12 2.58 -23.23 -2.84
CA GLU A 12 3.04 -24.51 -3.40
C GLU A 12 2.18 -25.71 -3.03
N ALA A 13 1.72 -25.79 -1.78
CA ALA A 13 0.89 -26.88 -1.28
C ALA A 13 -0.51 -26.98 -1.93
N TYR A 14 -0.97 -25.91 -2.59
CA TYR A 14 -2.28 -25.83 -3.23
C TYR A 14 -2.23 -26.02 -4.75
N ARG A 15 -1.03 -26.22 -5.30
CA ARG A 15 -0.86 -26.49 -6.74
C ARG A 15 -1.40 -27.87 -7.07
N THR A 16 -2.13 -27.95 -8.17
CA THR A 16 -2.70 -29.21 -8.68
C THR A 16 -2.01 -29.59 -9.97
N GLY A 17 -1.66 -30.86 -10.11
CA GLY A 17 -1.13 -31.38 -11.38
C GLY A 17 -2.21 -31.34 -12.45
N TYR A 18 -1.86 -30.87 -13.64
CA TYR A 18 -2.79 -30.75 -14.76
C TYR A 18 -2.40 -31.68 -15.89
N ASP A 19 -3.17 -32.76 -16.03
CA ASP A 19 -2.88 -33.83 -16.99
C ASP A 19 -3.52 -33.53 -18.33
N ILE A 20 -2.83 -32.76 -19.17
CA ILE A 20 -3.10 -32.67 -20.60
C ILE A 20 -1.78 -32.70 -21.36
N HIS A 21 -1.80 -33.29 -22.56
CA HIS A 21 -0.69 -33.32 -23.53
C HIS A 21 -0.22 -31.93 -24.05
N HIS A 22 -0.66 -30.82 -23.44
CA HIS A 22 -0.23 -29.48 -23.77
C HIS A 22 1.04 -29.16 -22.97
N GLY A 23 2.19 -29.11 -23.64
CA GLY A 23 3.48 -28.79 -23.02
C GLY A 23 3.78 -27.29 -22.93
N ASP A 24 2.76 -26.43 -23.02
CA ASP A 24 2.92 -24.98 -23.00
C ASP A 24 1.87 -24.35 -22.08
N ALA A 25 2.36 -23.72 -21.00
CA ALA A 25 1.54 -23.02 -20.02
C ALA A 25 0.77 -21.83 -20.61
N ASN A 26 1.18 -21.31 -21.78
CA ASN A 26 0.53 -20.19 -22.45
C ASN A 26 -0.64 -20.62 -23.36
N MET A 27 -0.83 -21.92 -23.61
CA MET A 27 -1.80 -22.46 -24.57
C MET A 27 -3.00 -23.16 -23.92
N LEU A 28 -3.48 -22.65 -22.79
CA LEU A 28 -4.55 -23.26 -21.97
C LEU A 28 -5.87 -22.48 -21.94
N ALA A 29 -6.05 -21.45 -22.77
CA ALA A 29 -7.24 -20.59 -22.72
C ALA A 29 -8.57 -21.36 -22.95
N GLU A 30 -8.61 -22.19 -24.00
CA GLU A 30 -9.76 -23.06 -24.32
C GLU A 30 -10.06 -24.08 -23.20
N PRO A 31 -9.10 -24.92 -22.74
CA PRO A 31 -9.38 -25.92 -21.71
C PRO A 31 -9.71 -25.30 -20.35
N LEU A 32 -9.16 -24.14 -20.02
CA LEU A 32 -9.47 -23.43 -18.76
C LEU A 32 -10.74 -22.58 -18.84
N LYS A 33 -11.29 -22.37 -20.05
CA LYS A 33 -12.40 -21.43 -20.32
C LYS A 33 -12.11 -20.03 -19.75
N ALA A 34 -10.86 -19.61 -19.85
CA ALA A 34 -10.34 -18.41 -19.24
C ALA A 34 -9.45 -17.64 -20.24
N LYS A 35 -9.36 -16.33 -20.08
CA LYS A 35 -8.57 -15.47 -20.96
C LYS A 35 -7.14 -15.40 -20.46
N LEU A 36 -6.15 -15.61 -21.32
CA LEU A 36 -4.75 -15.32 -20.98
C LEU A 36 -4.56 -13.81 -20.83
N ILE A 37 -4.11 -13.38 -19.65
CA ILE A 37 -3.85 -11.95 -19.35
C ILE A 37 -2.37 -11.67 -19.11
N HIS A 38 -1.58 -12.69 -18.76
CA HIS A 38 -0.13 -12.61 -18.64
C HIS A 38 0.50 -13.89 -19.14
N ALA A 39 1.39 -13.80 -20.12
CA ALA A 39 2.11 -14.96 -20.65
C ALA A 39 3.38 -15.21 -19.82
N ALA A 40 3.73 -16.47 -19.59
CA ALA A 40 5.05 -16.83 -19.09
C ALA A 40 6.07 -16.62 -20.22
N GLU A 41 7.06 -15.76 -20.00
CA GLU A 41 8.14 -15.53 -20.96
C GLU A 41 9.23 -16.60 -20.82
N THR A 42 9.39 -17.13 -19.61
CA THR A 42 10.39 -18.15 -19.28
C THR A 42 9.77 -19.34 -18.53
N PRO A 43 10.40 -20.54 -18.55
CA PRO A 43 9.84 -21.75 -17.93
C PRO A 43 9.65 -21.70 -16.41
N ASP A 44 10.36 -20.79 -15.74
CA ASP A 44 10.29 -20.50 -14.31
C ASP A 44 9.19 -19.49 -13.94
N GLN A 45 8.56 -18.85 -14.94
CA GLN A 45 7.43 -17.96 -14.73
C GLN A 45 6.09 -18.68 -14.89
N VAL A 46 5.04 -18.04 -14.37
CA VAL A 46 3.67 -18.52 -14.52
C VAL A 46 2.90 -17.74 -15.59
N ALA A 47 2.12 -18.46 -16.40
CA ALA A 47 1.10 -17.87 -17.23
C ALA A 47 -0.15 -17.62 -16.38
N VAL A 48 -0.80 -16.48 -16.55
CA VAL A 48 -1.97 -16.07 -15.77
C VAL A 48 -3.18 -15.99 -16.67
N TYR A 49 -4.16 -16.81 -16.34
CA TYR A 49 -5.49 -16.78 -16.94
C TYR A 49 -6.49 -16.14 -16.01
N GLU A 50 -7.52 -15.54 -16.57
CA GLU A 50 -8.57 -14.87 -15.84
C GLU A 50 -9.95 -15.32 -16.33
N ASP A 51 -10.83 -15.60 -15.38
CA ASP A 51 -12.27 -15.66 -15.60
C ASP A 51 -13.01 -14.62 -14.74
N ALA A 52 -14.34 -14.69 -14.69
CA ALA A 52 -15.16 -13.74 -13.93
C ALA A 52 -14.87 -13.73 -12.41
N HIS A 53 -14.33 -14.82 -11.86
CA HIS A 53 -14.28 -15.04 -10.41
C HIS A 53 -12.87 -15.34 -9.87
N ARG A 54 -11.93 -15.77 -10.73
CA ARG A 54 -10.60 -16.22 -10.30
C ARG A 54 -9.52 -15.94 -11.33
N TYR A 55 -8.30 -15.88 -10.84
CA TYR A 55 -7.09 -16.07 -11.62
C TYR A 55 -6.66 -17.53 -11.57
N ILE A 56 -6.12 -18.04 -12.67
CA ILE A 56 -5.55 -19.38 -12.77
C ILE A 56 -4.10 -19.21 -13.20
N LEU A 57 -3.17 -19.53 -12.31
CA LEU A 57 -1.74 -19.47 -12.56
C LEU A 57 -1.29 -20.85 -13.06
N ALA A 58 -0.59 -20.88 -14.19
CA ALA A 58 -0.08 -22.10 -14.81
C ALA A 58 1.45 -22.06 -14.87
N GLY A 59 2.10 -22.96 -14.12
CA GLY A 59 3.56 -23.12 -14.11
C GLY A 59 3.99 -24.43 -14.76
N HIS A 60 5.17 -24.44 -15.38
CA HIS A 60 5.65 -25.58 -16.17
C HIS A 60 7.00 -26.16 -15.69
N ALA A 61 7.67 -25.56 -14.70
CA ALA A 61 9.02 -25.94 -14.27
C ALA A 61 9.14 -27.42 -13.84
N ASP A 62 8.11 -27.99 -13.21
CA ASP A 62 8.09 -29.38 -12.70
C ASP A 62 6.93 -30.21 -13.29
N GLY A 63 6.61 -29.93 -14.56
CA GLY A 63 5.37 -30.38 -15.20
C GLY A 63 4.26 -29.36 -15.02
N LEU A 64 3.23 -29.47 -15.87
CA LEU A 64 2.17 -28.47 -15.89
C LEU A 64 1.33 -28.56 -14.61
N GLN A 65 1.36 -27.48 -13.84
CA GLN A 65 0.63 -27.33 -12.58
C GLN A 65 -0.25 -26.09 -12.65
N LEU A 66 -1.39 -26.15 -11.96
CA LEU A 66 -2.32 -25.04 -11.83
C LEU A 66 -2.50 -24.62 -10.37
N LEU A 67 -2.60 -23.31 -10.16
CA LEU A 67 -3.01 -22.71 -8.91
C LEU A 67 -4.18 -21.78 -9.18
N GLU A 68 -5.31 -22.05 -8.54
CA GLU A 68 -6.49 -21.19 -8.60
C GLU A 68 -6.47 -20.17 -7.47
N VAL A 69 -6.68 -18.90 -7.81
CA VAL A 69 -6.70 -17.78 -6.88
C VAL A 69 -8.01 -17.01 -7.08
N PHE A 70 -8.94 -17.15 -6.15
CA PHE A 70 -10.20 -16.41 -6.20
C PHE A 70 -9.95 -14.91 -6.01
N LYS A 71 -10.55 -14.07 -6.88
CA LYS A 71 -10.38 -12.61 -6.85
C LYS A 71 -10.80 -12.02 -5.50
N HIS A 72 -11.91 -12.51 -4.97
CA HIS A 72 -12.42 -12.12 -3.65
C HIS A 72 -11.49 -12.48 -2.48
N GLY A 73 -10.49 -13.34 -2.69
CA GLY A 73 -9.47 -13.68 -1.70
C GLY A 73 -8.18 -12.86 -1.83
N LEU A 74 -8.14 -11.85 -2.70
CA LEU A 74 -7.00 -10.96 -2.94
C LEU A 74 -7.28 -9.55 -2.38
N PHE A 75 -7.67 -9.49 -1.12
CA PHE A 75 -7.89 -8.26 -0.38
C PHE A 75 -6.69 -7.93 0.51
N ASP A 76 -6.55 -6.65 0.86
CA ASP A 76 -5.64 -6.15 1.89
C ASP A 76 -6.44 -5.41 2.97
N ILE A 77 -5.96 -5.46 4.22
CA ILE A 77 -6.57 -4.74 5.35
C ILE A 77 -5.52 -3.83 5.95
N THR A 78 -5.72 -2.52 5.80
CA THR A 78 -4.86 -1.50 6.40
C THR A 78 -5.52 -0.94 7.66
N LEU A 79 -4.74 -0.80 8.73
CA LEU A 79 -5.17 -0.26 10.01
C LEU A 79 -4.51 1.10 10.28
N ARG A 80 -5.31 2.08 10.71
CA ARG A 80 -4.86 3.44 11.03
C ARG A 80 -5.49 3.98 12.32
N PHE A 81 -4.71 4.71 13.11
CA PHE A 81 -5.20 5.57 14.18
C PHE A 81 -5.29 7.01 13.69
N VAL A 82 -6.44 7.65 13.90
CA VAL A 82 -6.71 9.02 13.46
C VAL A 82 -6.99 9.88 14.70
N GLY A 83 -6.08 10.82 14.95
CA GLY A 83 -6.13 11.74 16.09
C GLY A 83 -6.46 13.19 15.73
N GLU A 84 -6.70 13.48 14.46
CA GLU A 84 -7.06 14.81 13.94
C GLU A 84 -8.38 14.74 13.17
N ASP A 85 -9.13 15.85 13.15
CA ASP A 85 -10.37 15.94 12.38
C ASP A 85 -10.06 16.10 10.89
N GLU A 86 -10.23 15.01 10.13
CA GLU A 86 -10.06 14.98 8.68
C GLU A 86 -11.37 15.31 7.92
N GLY A 87 -12.37 15.89 8.59
CA GLY A 87 -13.66 16.23 7.99
C GLY A 87 -14.55 15.00 7.73
N GLN A 88 -14.31 13.92 8.48
CA GLN A 88 -15.13 12.71 8.46
C GLN A 88 -16.23 12.79 9.52
N ASP A 89 -17.38 12.15 9.30
CA ASP A 89 -18.49 12.09 10.26
C ASP A 89 -18.19 11.06 11.39
N ALA A 90 -17.03 11.18 12.04
CA ALA A 90 -16.57 10.33 13.11
C ALA A 90 -15.92 11.16 14.22
N ALA A 91 -16.24 10.85 15.48
CA ALA A 91 -15.63 11.52 16.62
C ALA A 91 -14.15 11.12 16.74
N VAL A 92 -13.28 12.13 16.86
CA VAL A 92 -11.84 11.95 17.07
C VAL A 92 -11.57 11.72 18.57
N PRO A 93 -10.67 10.79 18.93
CA PRO A 93 -9.85 9.97 18.04
C PRO A 93 -10.60 8.70 17.63
N TYR A 94 -10.27 8.13 16.48
CA TYR A 94 -10.86 6.88 16.03
C TYR A 94 -9.85 5.97 15.35
N ILE A 95 -10.22 4.70 15.25
CA ILE A 95 -9.54 3.69 14.48
C ILE A 95 -10.24 3.53 13.14
N GLU A 96 -9.46 3.47 12.08
CA GLU A 96 -9.91 3.23 10.72
C GLU A 96 -9.32 1.91 10.21
N LEU A 97 -10.19 1.04 9.69
CA LEU A 97 -9.83 -0.16 8.97
C LEU A 97 -10.25 0.01 7.52
N HIS A 98 -9.26 0.06 6.63
CA HIS A 98 -9.45 0.13 5.19
C HIS A 98 -9.31 -1.27 4.61
N VAL A 99 -10.29 -1.69 3.82
CA VAL A 99 -10.23 -2.96 3.10
C VAL A 99 -10.25 -2.65 1.61
N ASP A 100 -9.24 -3.13 0.89
CA ASP A 100 -9.10 -2.96 -0.55
C ASP A 100 -9.02 -4.32 -1.24
N ASN A 101 -9.82 -4.52 -2.28
CA ASN A 101 -9.65 -5.62 -3.21
C ASN A 101 -9.37 -5.08 -4.62
N LEU A 102 -8.09 -5.05 -4.99
CA LEU A 102 -7.68 -4.53 -6.31
C LEU A 102 -8.15 -5.41 -7.47
N ALA A 103 -8.49 -6.69 -7.23
CA ALA A 103 -8.96 -7.60 -8.27
C ALA A 103 -10.44 -7.42 -8.60
N THR A 104 -11.24 -6.92 -7.65
CA THR A 104 -12.68 -6.61 -7.85
C THR A 104 -13.03 -5.14 -7.76
N GLU A 105 -12.04 -4.29 -7.46
CA GLU A 105 -12.20 -2.84 -7.23
C GLU A 105 -13.12 -2.49 -6.06
N GLU A 106 -13.46 -3.48 -5.22
CA GLU A 106 -14.25 -3.30 -4.02
C GLU A 106 -13.36 -2.67 -2.93
N GLN A 107 -13.89 -1.63 -2.29
CA GLN A 107 -13.24 -0.95 -1.17
C GLN A 107 -14.29 -0.62 -0.11
N ALA A 108 -13.91 -0.72 1.16
CA ALA A 108 -14.78 -0.34 2.26
C ALA A 108 -13.97 0.11 3.47
N VAL A 109 -14.59 0.98 4.28
CA VAL A 109 -13.94 1.58 5.44
C VAL A 109 -14.81 1.39 6.67
N TRP A 110 -14.22 0.82 7.71
CA TRP A 110 -14.84 0.77 9.02
C TRP A 110 -14.16 1.75 9.98
N ARG A 111 -14.96 2.44 10.78
CA ARG A 111 -14.49 3.40 11.78
C ARG A 111 -15.03 3.07 13.16
N GLY A 112 -14.15 3.04 14.15
CA GLY A 112 -14.50 2.86 15.55
C GLY A 112 -13.90 3.97 16.40
N GLU A 113 -14.75 4.76 17.05
CA GLU A 113 -14.32 5.80 18.01
C GLU A 113 -13.45 5.16 19.10
N ALA A 114 -12.29 5.74 19.35
CA ALA A 114 -11.40 5.33 20.42
C ALA A 114 -11.72 6.16 21.67
N GLN A 115 -11.76 5.50 22.83
CA GLN A 115 -11.97 6.12 24.13
C GLN A 115 -11.03 5.50 25.15
N LEU A 116 -10.63 6.27 26.16
CA LEU A 116 -9.88 5.78 27.31
C LEU A 116 -10.76 5.95 28.55
N ASP A 117 -10.95 4.87 29.31
CA ASP A 117 -11.68 4.95 30.59
C ASP A 117 -10.77 5.34 31.76
N GLU A 118 -11.37 5.63 32.92
CA GLU A 118 -10.66 6.02 34.15
C GLU A 118 -9.71 4.93 34.68
N GLU A 119 -9.89 3.68 34.25
CA GLU A 119 -9.03 2.54 34.61
C GLU A 119 -7.85 2.36 33.62
N GLY A 120 -7.76 3.21 32.58
CA GLY A 120 -6.72 3.15 31.56
C GLY A 120 -6.95 2.08 30.48
N ARG A 121 -8.18 1.57 30.34
CA ARG A 121 -8.53 0.63 29.28
C ARG A 121 -8.93 1.39 28.02
N VAL A 122 -8.42 0.91 26.90
CA VAL A 122 -8.75 1.44 25.58
C VAL A 122 -10.01 0.76 25.07
N TRP A 123 -11.01 1.58 24.76
CA TRP A 123 -12.26 1.20 24.13
C TRP A 123 -12.25 1.63 22.68
N ILE A 124 -12.64 0.73 21.78
CA ILE A 124 -12.84 1.02 20.36
C ILE A 124 -14.29 0.68 20.02
N GLY A 125 -15.10 1.71 19.77
CA GLY A 125 -16.55 1.62 19.62
C GLY A 125 -17.22 1.14 20.91
N LYS A 126 -17.61 -0.14 20.96
CA LYS A 126 -18.32 -0.75 22.12
C LYS A 126 -17.54 -1.89 22.76
N ARG A 127 -16.27 -2.05 22.40
CA ARG A 127 -15.41 -3.16 22.84
C ARG A 127 -14.11 -2.63 23.41
N THR A 128 -13.57 -3.30 24.41
CA THR A 128 -12.22 -3.02 24.89
C THR A 128 -11.19 -3.74 24.05
N LEU A 129 -10.02 -3.13 23.89
CA LEU A 129 -8.88 -3.74 23.21
C LEU A 129 -8.37 -5.00 23.91
N ASP A 130 -8.60 -5.11 25.22
CA ASP A 130 -8.22 -6.27 26.03
C ASP A 130 -9.25 -7.42 25.95
N GLU A 131 -10.39 -7.23 25.27
CA GLU A 131 -11.37 -8.29 25.02
C GLU A 131 -10.98 -9.10 23.77
N ASP A 132 -10.93 -10.43 23.91
CA ASP A 132 -10.74 -11.39 22.81
C ASP A 132 -12.06 -11.58 22.01
N VAL A 133 -12.71 -10.47 21.67
CA VAL A 133 -14.01 -10.43 21.01
C VAL A 133 -14.00 -9.35 19.95
N LEU A 134 -14.12 -9.79 18.69
CA LEU A 134 -14.25 -8.91 17.54
C LEU A 134 -15.55 -8.08 17.63
N PRO A 135 -15.51 -6.74 17.45
CA PRO A 135 -16.72 -5.94 17.32
C PRO A 135 -17.45 -6.26 16.01
N ALA A 136 -18.71 -5.82 15.93
CA ALA A 136 -19.42 -5.83 14.67
C ALA A 136 -18.80 -4.78 13.73
N MET A 137 -18.20 -5.23 12.64
CA MET A 137 -17.62 -4.42 11.57
C MET A 137 -18.35 -4.70 10.27
N PRO A 138 -19.51 -4.05 10.01
CA PRO A 138 -20.23 -4.25 8.78
C PRO A 138 -19.45 -3.59 7.63
N PHE A 139 -19.07 -4.40 6.64
CA PHE A 139 -18.50 -3.96 5.38
C PHE A 139 -19.50 -4.33 4.28
N ASP A 140 -20.64 -3.64 4.27
CA ASP A 140 -21.80 -4.00 3.43
C ASP A 140 -21.51 -3.86 1.93
N GLU A 141 -20.50 -3.07 1.58
CA GLU A 141 -20.02 -2.85 0.21
C GLU A 141 -19.17 -4.00 -0.32
N LEU A 142 -18.69 -4.91 0.54
CA LEU A 142 -17.81 -6.01 0.16
C LEU A 142 -18.60 -7.32 -0.03
N SER A 143 -18.50 -7.91 -1.22
CA SER A 143 -19.17 -9.18 -1.55
C SER A 143 -18.56 -10.41 -0.88
N PHE A 144 -17.44 -10.27 -0.15
CA PHE A 144 -16.63 -11.36 0.38
C PHE A 144 -16.53 -11.41 1.90
N THR A 145 -17.35 -10.64 2.62
CA THR A 145 -17.41 -10.62 4.09
C THR A 145 -17.71 -11.98 4.73
N ASP A 146 -18.41 -12.87 4.01
CA ASP A 146 -18.74 -14.22 4.46
C ASP A 146 -17.58 -15.23 4.33
N GLN A 147 -16.45 -14.85 3.72
CA GLN A 147 -15.31 -15.75 3.56
C GLN A 147 -14.56 -15.95 4.88
N ALA A 148 -14.15 -17.19 5.14
CA ALA A 148 -13.39 -17.51 6.35
C ALA A 148 -12.05 -16.75 6.40
N VAL A 149 -11.33 -16.69 5.28
CA VAL A 149 -10.05 -15.99 5.17
C VAL A 149 -10.19 -14.50 5.53
N PHE A 150 -11.26 -13.84 5.07
CA PHE A 150 -11.52 -12.45 5.42
C PHE A 150 -11.79 -12.26 6.92
N ARG A 151 -12.62 -13.13 7.52
CA ARG A 151 -12.88 -13.08 8.96
C ARG A 151 -11.63 -13.37 9.80
N ASP A 152 -10.80 -14.30 9.36
CA ASP A 152 -9.56 -14.67 10.05
C ASP A 152 -8.55 -13.53 9.99
N GLU A 153 -8.36 -12.88 8.84
CA GLU A 153 -7.50 -11.70 8.71
C GLU A 153 -8.03 -10.51 9.51
N LEU A 154 -9.34 -10.26 9.48
CA LEU A 154 -9.95 -9.19 10.28
C LEU A 154 -9.75 -9.44 11.78
N ALA A 155 -9.85 -10.70 12.22
CA ALA A 155 -9.54 -11.10 13.58
C ALA A 155 -8.04 -10.94 13.89
N ARG A 156 -7.14 -11.29 12.98
CA ARG A 156 -5.69 -11.09 13.12
C ARG A 156 -5.37 -9.61 13.32
N VAL A 157 -5.89 -8.74 12.46
CA VAL A 157 -5.68 -7.28 12.57
C VAL A 157 -6.20 -6.75 13.91
N TRP A 158 -7.37 -7.21 14.36
CA TRP A 158 -7.94 -6.78 15.65
C TRP A 158 -7.14 -7.25 16.87
N HIS A 159 -6.69 -8.51 16.90
CA HIS A 159 -6.04 -9.09 18.09
C HIS A 159 -4.51 -8.93 18.09
N GLU A 160 -3.88 -8.73 16.93
CA GLU A 160 -2.41 -8.67 16.80
C GLU A 160 -1.90 -7.28 16.42
N ASP A 161 -2.54 -6.59 15.47
CA ASP A 161 -2.03 -5.32 14.94
C ASP A 161 -2.55 -4.13 15.75
N LEU A 162 -3.85 -4.11 16.07
CA LEU A 162 -4.49 -3.02 16.83
C LEU A 162 -3.90 -2.79 18.23
N PRO A 163 -3.55 -3.82 19.03
CA PRO A 163 -2.89 -3.63 20.31
C PRO A 163 -1.55 -2.89 20.22
N GLN A 164 -0.87 -2.94 19.07
CA GLN A 164 0.39 -2.22 18.86
C GLN A 164 0.18 -0.70 18.74
N LEU A 165 -1.04 -0.24 18.45
CA LEU A 165 -1.40 1.17 18.43
C LEU A 165 -1.76 1.72 19.82
N ARG A 166 -1.91 0.87 20.84
CA ARG A 166 -2.24 1.29 22.22
C ARG A 166 -1.37 2.44 22.76
N PRO A 167 -0.03 2.43 22.62
CA PRO A 167 0.80 3.52 23.13
C PRO A 167 0.48 4.88 22.47
N LEU A 168 0.09 4.87 21.19
CA LEU A 168 -0.30 6.08 20.46
C LEU A 168 -1.67 6.59 20.92
N ILE A 169 -2.64 5.69 21.09
CA ILE A 169 -3.98 6.02 21.60
C ILE A 169 -3.88 6.62 23.01
N GLU A 170 -3.14 5.96 23.91
CA GLU A 170 -2.95 6.46 25.28
C GLU A 170 -2.23 7.80 25.31
N ALA A 171 -1.23 8.01 24.45
CA ALA A 171 -0.53 9.29 24.36
C ALA A 171 -1.45 10.44 23.93
N TRP A 172 -2.40 10.16 23.02
CA TRP A 172 -3.40 11.15 22.59
C TRP A 172 -4.30 11.59 23.75
N PHE A 173 -4.83 10.65 24.53
CA PHE A 173 -5.70 10.99 25.67
C PHE A 173 -4.96 11.65 26.85
N ARG A 174 -3.70 11.27 27.08
CA ARG A 174 -2.86 11.90 28.12
C ARG A 174 -2.39 13.31 27.73
N HIS A 175 -2.47 13.67 26.45
CA HIS A 175 -2.14 15.00 25.97
C HIS A 175 -3.11 16.07 26.51
N ASP A 176 -4.37 15.73 26.77
CA ASP A 176 -5.39 16.65 27.32
C ASP A 176 -5.27 16.87 28.84
N GLU A 177 -4.81 15.87 29.62
CA GLU A 177 -4.63 16.04 31.08
C GLU A 177 -3.49 17.01 31.45
N LEU A 178 -2.56 17.24 30.52
CA LEU A 178 -1.45 18.19 30.67
C LEU A 178 -1.71 19.53 29.97
N ALA A 179 -2.83 19.68 29.25
CA ALA A 179 -3.11 20.82 28.40
C ALA A 179 -4.23 21.72 28.94
N ALA A 180 -3.88 22.60 29.89
CA ALA A 180 -4.38 23.98 29.86
C ALA A 180 -3.41 24.92 30.60
N PRO A 181 -3.00 26.08 30.04
CA PRO A 181 -3.22 26.62 28.70
C PRO A 181 -1.91 26.94 27.93
N GLN A 182 -2.06 26.99 26.61
CA GLN A 182 -1.26 27.65 25.56
C GLN A 182 -0.79 26.66 24.50
N ASP A 183 -1.06 27.04 23.24
CA ASP A 183 -0.56 26.42 22.03
C ASP A 183 0.94 26.13 22.14
N GLU A 184 1.31 24.93 22.57
CA GLU A 184 2.65 24.40 22.37
C GLU A 184 2.58 23.31 21.28
N PRO A 185 3.24 23.52 20.12
CA PRO A 185 3.27 22.52 19.06
C PRO A 185 3.86 21.21 19.60
N ALA A 186 3.36 20.08 19.10
CA ALA A 186 3.77 18.72 19.43
C ALA A 186 5.22 18.65 19.92
N HIS A 187 5.43 18.19 21.16
CA HIS A 187 6.77 18.11 21.76
C HIS A 187 7.70 17.18 20.94
N TYR A 188 8.36 17.76 19.94
CA TYR A 188 9.71 17.42 19.48
C TYR A 188 10.75 17.81 20.55
N GLY A 189 10.41 17.64 21.83
CA GLY A 189 11.11 18.26 22.96
C GLY A 189 12.40 17.53 23.35
N ASP A 190 12.52 16.25 22.99
CA ASP A 190 13.75 15.49 23.23
C ASP A 190 14.62 15.52 21.97
N GLN A 191 15.71 16.29 22.01
CA GLN A 191 16.68 16.38 20.91
C GLN A 191 17.17 15.00 20.46
N GLU A 192 17.25 14.04 21.39
CA GLU A 192 17.65 12.67 21.06
C GLU A 192 16.58 11.97 20.21
N ARG A 193 15.30 12.18 20.52
CA ARG A 193 14.19 11.63 19.74
C ARG A 193 14.12 12.23 18.34
N VAL A 194 14.31 13.55 18.21
CA VAL A 194 14.36 14.22 16.91
C VAL A 194 15.52 13.69 16.07
N MET A 195 16.70 13.54 16.68
CA MET A 195 17.87 12.97 16.00
C MET A 195 17.61 11.55 15.51
N GLN A 196 17.01 10.69 16.34
CA GLN A 196 16.65 9.33 15.94
C GLN A 196 15.64 9.29 14.79
N ILE A 197 14.68 10.23 14.75
CA ILE A 197 13.72 10.35 13.65
C ILE A 197 14.45 10.77 12.36
N CYS A 198 15.31 11.80 12.45
CA CYS A 198 16.12 12.24 11.32
C CYS A 198 17.06 11.14 10.80
N ASP A 199 17.67 10.36 11.68
CA ASP A 199 18.56 9.25 11.31
C ASP A 199 17.80 8.14 10.56
N ARG A 200 16.62 7.75 11.07
CA ARG A 200 15.76 6.76 10.40
C ARG A 200 15.29 7.26 9.04
N TYR A 201 14.86 8.52 8.98
CA TYR A 201 14.46 9.16 7.73
C TYR A 201 15.60 9.17 6.71
N ALA A 202 16.80 9.60 7.12
CA ALA A 202 17.97 9.65 6.26
C ALA A 202 18.43 8.26 5.76
N GLU A 203 18.24 7.21 6.57
CA GLU A 203 18.53 5.84 6.15
C GLU A 203 17.50 5.32 5.12
N ILE A 204 16.21 5.57 5.35
CA ILE A 204 15.14 5.23 4.40
C ILE A 204 15.39 5.94 3.06
N VAL A 205 15.63 7.26 3.10
CA VAL A 205 15.91 8.06 1.90
C VAL A 205 17.12 7.52 1.15
N ARG A 206 18.24 7.22 1.83
CA ARG A 206 19.44 6.66 1.17
C ARG A 206 19.18 5.31 0.51
N ARG A 207 18.43 4.42 1.16
CA ARG A 207 18.08 3.11 0.61
C ARG A 207 17.22 3.24 -0.63
N GLU A 208 16.19 4.08 -0.58
CA GLU A 208 15.29 4.28 -1.70
C GLU A 208 15.98 5.02 -2.86
N GLN A 209 16.85 5.99 -2.60
CA GLN A 209 17.67 6.65 -3.62
C GLN A 209 18.55 5.65 -4.40
N ALA A 210 19.13 4.66 -3.72
CA ALA A 210 19.90 3.60 -4.38
C ALA A 210 19.03 2.66 -5.23
N ALA A 211 17.74 2.52 -4.93
CA ALA A 211 16.79 1.79 -5.77
C ALA A 211 16.39 2.64 -6.98
N LEU A 212 16.07 3.91 -6.76
CA LEU A 212 15.69 4.87 -7.79
C LEU A 212 16.78 5.06 -8.84
N SER A 213 18.06 5.10 -8.44
CA SER A 213 19.19 5.24 -9.37
C SER A 213 19.37 4.04 -10.31
N ARG A 214 18.73 2.89 -10.02
CA ARG A 214 18.69 1.74 -10.93
C ARG A 214 17.44 1.73 -11.81
N LEU A 215 16.38 2.38 -11.35
CA LEU A 215 15.08 2.43 -12.01
C LEU A 215 15.02 3.53 -13.09
N PHE A 216 15.68 4.65 -12.84
CA PHE A 216 15.71 5.81 -13.73
C PHE A 216 17.07 6.03 -14.35
N SER A 217 17.08 6.48 -15.61
CA SER A 217 18.28 6.96 -16.29
C SER A 217 18.65 8.38 -15.84
N ASP A 218 19.91 8.79 -16.10
CA ASP A 218 20.37 10.14 -15.79
C ASP A 218 19.53 11.24 -16.46
N ASP A 219 19.05 11.00 -17.68
CA ASP A 219 18.24 11.97 -18.42
C ASP A 219 16.80 12.01 -17.88
N GLU A 220 16.23 10.86 -17.48
CA GLU A 220 14.95 10.81 -16.75
C GLU A 220 15.04 11.59 -15.42
N LEU A 221 16.13 11.41 -14.66
CA LEU A 221 16.37 12.14 -13.41
C LEU A 221 16.53 13.65 -13.64
N ARG A 222 17.21 14.08 -14.72
CA ARG A 222 17.35 15.50 -15.07
C ARG A 222 16.02 16.15 -15.43
N LEU A 223 15.18 15.47 -16.21
CA LEU A 223 13.84 15.95 -16.53
C LEU A 223 13.03 16.13 -15.26
N MET A 224 12.98 15.11 -14.41
CA MET A 224 12.25 15.17 -13.13
C MET A 224 12.79 16.27 -12.21
N ALA A 225 14.10 16.46 -12.14
CA ALA A 225 14.71 17.54 -11.35
C ALA A 225 14.29 18.93 -11.86
N GLY A 226 14.20 19.12 -13.17
CA GLY A 226 13.71 20.37 -13.78
C GLY A 226 12.27 20.70 -13.38
N VAL A 227 11.44 19.68 -13.22
CA VAL A 227 10.05 19.84 -12.76
C VAL A 227 9.97 20.04 -11.24
N ILE A 228 10.58 19.13 -10.47
CA ILE A 228 10.56 19.14 -8.99
C ILE A 228 11.15 20.43 -8.43
N GLY A 229 12.21 20.98 -9.03
CA GLY A 229 12.80 22.24 -8.60
C GLY A 229 11.86 23.45 -8.65
N SER A 230 10.74 23.35 -9.39
CA SER A 230 9.71 24.41 -9.48
C SER A 230 8.51 24.18 -8.56
N VAL A 231 8.44 23.03 -7.88
CA VAL A 231 7.33 22.64 -7.00
C VAL A 231 7.71 22.93 -5.54
N HIS A 232 6.79 23.53 -4.79
CA HIS A 232 6.96 23.73 -3.35
C HIS A 232 6.26 22.62 -2.58
N PHE A 233 7.03 21.88 -1.78
CA PHE A 233 6.53 20.82 -0.92
C PHE A 233 6.46 21.33 0.53
N ASP A 234 5.26 21.68 0.98
CA ASP A 234 5.03 22.32 2.29
C ASP A 234 4.84 21.31 3.43
N SER A 235 4.61 20.04 3.08
CA SER A 235 4.40 18.95 4.04
C SER A 235 4.75 17.59 3.44
N ALA A 236 4.95 16.56 4.27
CA ALA A 236 5.18 15.20 3.79
C ALA A 236 4.03 14.72 2.87
N ALA A 237 2.78 15.02 3.22
CA ALA A 237 1.62 14.65 2.40
C ALA A 237 1.66 15.27 0.98
N SER A 238 2.27 16.44 0.82
CA SER A 238 2.44 17.09 -0.49
C SER A 238 3.43 16.37 -1.41
N CYS A 239 4.20 15.41 -0.89
CA CYS A 239 5.16 14.63 -1.66
C CYS A 239 4.51 13.54 -2.53
N ARG A 240 3.21 13.24 -2.36
CA ARG A 240 2.53 12.20 -3.15
C ARG A 240 1.99 12.76 -4.46
N GLY A 241 2.10 11.97 -5.52
CA GLY A 241 1.60 12.31 -6.84
C GLY A 241 2.55 13.18 -7.65
N VAL A 242 3.87 13.11 -7.42
CA VAL A 242 4.88 13.91 -8.16
C VAL A 242 4.78 13.72 -9.67
N TRP A 243 4.35 12.54 -10.10
CA TRP A 243 4.09 12.24 -11.51
C TRP A 243 3.08 13.18 -12.16
N LEU A 244 2.12 13.75 -11.42
CA LEU A 244 1.15 14.72 -11.95
C LEU A 244 1.84 16.00 -12.42
N ALA A 245 2.82 16.48 -11.64
CA ALA A 245 3.58 17.66 -12.01
C ALA A 245 4.44 17.40 -13.25
N VAL A 246 5.04 16.20 -13.35
CA VAL A 246 5.82 15.77 -14.51
C VAL A 246 4.93 15.58 -15.74
N GLU A 247 3.78 14.94 -15.60
CA GLU A 247 2.80 14.74 -16.68
C GLU A 247 2.31 16.07 -17.25
N ALA A 248 1.94 17.03 -16.38
CA ALA A 248 1.56 18.37 -16.82
C ALA A 248 2.66 19.04 -17.64
N ARG A 249 3.93 18.91 -17.24
CA ARG A 249 5.07 19.52 -17.95
C ARG A 249 5.45 18.80 -19.24
N ILE A 250 5.27 17.49 -19.31
CA ILE A 250 5.40 16.75 -20.57
C ILE A 250 4.36 17.24 -21.58
N ILE A 251 3.11 17.46 -21.14
CA ILE A 251 2.02 17.93 -22.02
C ILE A 251 2.20 19.40 -22.43
N GLU A 252 2.53 20.28 -21.47
CA GLU A 252 2.58 21.73 -21.70
C GLU A 252 3.87 22.19 -22.40
N ASP A 253 5.01 21.62 -22.01
CA ASP A 253 6.33 22.08 -22.42
C ASP A 253 7.07 21.09 -23.35
N GLU A 254 6.45 19.95 -23.69
CA GLU A 254 7.03 18.87 -24.52
C GLU A 254 8.41 18.42 -24.00
N LEU A 255 8.57 18.34 -22.66
CA LEU A 255 9.85 18.04 -22.02
C LEU A 255 10.42 16.68 -22.43
N ASP A 256 9.57 15.70 -22.70
CA ASP A 256 9.96 14.40 -23.22
C ASP A 256 10.69 14.52 -24.57
N GLN A 257 10.23 15.41 -25.47
CA GLN A 257 10.92 15.69 -26.74
C GLN A 257 12.24 16.43 -26.54
N GLN A 258 12.29 17.38 -25.60
CA GLN A 258 13.51 18.15 -25.30
C GLN A 258 14.63 17.25 -24.77
N PHE A 259 14.29 16.26 -23.93
CA PHE A 259 15.24 15.29 -23.38
C PHE A 259 15.36 14.00 -24.20
N GLN A 260 14.60 13.87 -25.31
CA GLN A 260 14.55 12.67 -26.16
C GLN A 260 14.20 11.38 -25.39
N LEU A 261 13.22 11.48 -24.50
CA LEU A 261 12.76 10.40 -23.63
C LEU A 261 11.39 9.88 -24.06
N ASP A 262 11.10 8.64 -23.68
CA ASP A 262 9.77 8.08 -23.75
C ASP A 262 8.96 8.57 -22.53
N GLY A 263 8.17 9.61 -22.72
CA GLY A 263 7.36 10.21 -21.66
C GLY A 263 6.33 9.25 -21.05
N GLU A 264 5.75 8.35 -21.86
CA GLU A 264 4.75 7.39 -21.39
C GLU A 264 5.40 6.32 -20.51
N ALA A 265 6.55 5.79 -20.93
CA ALA A 265 7.33 4.84 -20.12
C ALA A 265 7.84 5.47 -18.81
N LEU A 266 8.28 6.73 -18.85
CA LEU A 266 8.68 7.47 -17.66
C LEU A 266 7.51 7.63 -16.67
N LEU A 267 6.34 8.07 -17.15
CA LEU A 267 5.16 8.23 -16.31
C LEU A 267 4.67 6.90 -15.72
N ALA A 268 4.76 5.79 -16.46
CA ALA A 268 4.43 4.47 -15.96
C ALA A 268 5.34 4.04 -14.79
N LYS A 269 6.66 4.27 -14.91
CA LYS A 269 7.62 4.04 -13.81
C LYS A 269 7.26 4.91 -12.59
N MET A 270 6.98 6.19 -12.81
CA MET A 270 6.65 7.12 -11.73
C MET A 270 5.34 6.78 -11.01
N LYS A 271 4.29 6.37 -11.75
CA LYS A 271 3.01 5.93 -11.18
C LYS A 271 3.15 4.65 -10.34
N GLY A 272 4.17 3.84 -10.62
CA GLY A 272 4.52 2.64 -9.85
C GLY A 272 5.33 2.89 -8.57
N LEU A 273 5.72 4.13 -8.28
CA LEU A 273 6.51 4.43 -7.09
C LEU A 273 5.68 4.30 -5.80
N SER A 274 6.32 3.72 -4.79
CA SER A 274 5.82 3.81 -3.42
C SER A 274 5.95 5.23 -2.88
N TYR A 275 5.20 5.56 -1.83
CA TYR A 275 5.30 6.88 -1.20
C TYR A 275 6.70 7.19 -0.69
N ALA A 276 7.39 6.21 -0.08
CA ALA A 276 8.77 6.38 0.38
C ALA A 276 9.75 6.70 -0.77
N GLN A 277 9.50 6.12 -1.95
CA GLN A 277 10.29 6.39 -3.15
C GLN A 277 10.01 7.78 -3.74
N GLU A 278 8.76 8.25 -3.72
CA GLU A 278 8.45 9.63 -4.13
C GLU A 278 9.12 10.66 -3.21
N VAL A 279 9.05 10.44 -1.89
CA VAL A 279 9.76 11.27 -0.91
C VAL A 279 11.27 11.25 -1.17
N ALA A 280 11.86 10.06 -1.33
CA ALA A 280 13.29 9.94 -1.58
C ALA A 280 13.74 10.57 -2.91
N LEU A 281 12.89 10.54 -3.94
CA LEU A 281 13.10 11.19 -5.23
C LEU A 281 13.07 12.72 -5.08
N ILE A 282 12.10 13.27 -4.35
CA ILE A 282 12.04 14.70 -4.04
C ILE A 282 13.28 15.14 -3.28
N GLU A 283 13.69 14.41 -2.24
CA GLU A 283 14.88 14.74 -1.45
C GLU A 283 16.18 14.66 -2.27
N ALA A 284 16.25 13.76 -3.24
CA ALA A 284 17.40 13.63 -4.13
C ALA A 284 17.50 14.79 -5.13
N LEU A 285 16.36 15.25 -5.65
CA LEU A 285 16.29 16.14 -6.81
C LEU A 285 15.92 17.59 -6.43
N SER A 286 15.42 17.82 -5.22
CA SER A 286 15.18 19.16 -4.72
C SER A 286 16.53 19.85 -4.49
N PRO A 287 16.76 21.04 -5.05
CA PRO A 287 17.99 21.75 -4.81
C PRO A 287 18.08 22.13 -3.34
N LEU A 288 19.19 21.79 -2.69
CA LEU A 288 19.59 22.45 -1.45
C LEU A 288 19.69 23.94 -1.77
N LYS A 289 18.76 24.75 -1.26
CA LYS A 289 18.88 26.21 -1.32
C LYS A 289 20.17 26.58 -0.58
N SER A 290 21.22 26.87 -1.34
CA SER A 290 22.47 27.46 -0.84
C SER A 290 22.25 28.89 -0.40
#